data_AF-A0A533B501-F1
#
_entry.id   AF-A0A533B501-F1
#
_cell.length_a   1.000
_cell.length_b   1.000
_cell.length_c   1.000
_cell.angle_alpha   90.00
_cell.angle_beta   90.00
_cell.angle_gamma   90.00
#
_symmetry.space_group_name_H-M   'P 1'
#
loop_
_entity.id
_entity.type
_entity.pdbx_description
1 polymer ?
#
loop_
_entity_poly.entity_id
_entity_poly.type
_entity_poly.pdbx_seq_one_letter_code
_entity_poly.pdbx_strand_id
1 'polypeptide(L)'
;MLTGEFVAKHRDEILGLVRNEETRAKAEHPLSRLIKIEDQAQAVVIATTDPHLARCMGEALHHAHHGTLTFRYEKDEELIRVNWHC
;
A
#
# COMPACT_ATOMS: atom_id res chain seq x y z
N MET A 1 -4.89 -2.44 -2.54
CA MET A 1 -6.15 -2.21 -1.80
C MET A 1 -5.98 -2.73 -0.38
N LEU A 2 -6.36 -1.91 0.59
CA LEU A 2 -6.35 -2.24 2.01
C LEU A 2 -7.81 -2.38 2.44
N THR A 3 -8.17 -3.46 3.14
CA THR A 3 -9.56 -3.74 3.54
C THR A 3 -9.62 -4.33 4.95
N GLY A 4 -10.76 -4.17 5.62
CA GLY A 4 -10.97 -4.74 6.95
C GLY A 4 -11.48 -3.73 7.98
N GLU A 5 -12.01 -4.22 9.10
CA GLU A 5 -12.48 -3.33 10.18
C GLU A 5 -11.33 -2.52 10.78
N PHE A 6 -10.14 -3.12 10.86
CA PHE A 6 -8.97 -2.43 11.38
C PHE A 6 -8.57 -1.26 10.48
N VAL A 7 -8.72 -1.37 9.15
CA VAL A 7 -8.49 -0.25 8.23
C VAL A 7 -9.39 0.95 8.55
N ALA A 8 -10.68 0.68 8.85
CA ALA A 8 -11.63 1.73 9.19
C ALA A 8 -11.32 2.39 10.55
N LYS A 9 -10.84 1.61 11.52
CA LYS A 9 -10.54 2.08 12.89
C LYS A 9 -9.16 2.74 13.03
N HIS A 10 -8.17 2.32 12.25
CA HIS A 10 -6.75 2.72 12.36
C HIS A 10 -6.25 3.47 11.12
N ARG A 11 -7.13 4.29 10.54
CA ARG A 11 -6.88 4.92 9.25
C ARG A 11 -5.63 5.80 9.22
N ASP A 12 -5.52 6.71 10.17
CA ASP A 12 -4.43 7.68 10.20
C ASP A 12 -3.07 7.02 10.40
N GLU A 13 -3.04 5.94 11.18
CA GLU A 13 -1.86 5.11 11.40
C GLU A 13 -1.40 4.42 10.10
N ILE A 14 -2.34 3.79 9.39
CA ILE A 14 -2.09 3.16 8.08
C ILE A 14 -1.58 4.17 7.06
N LEU A 15 -2.23 5.34 6.98
CA LEU A 15 -1.83 6.39 6.04
C LEU A 15 -0.45 6.98 6.41
N GLY A 16 -0.14 7.08 7.70
CA GLY A 16 1.17 7.46 8.20
C GLY A 16 2.26 6.48 7.75
N LEU A 17 2.04 5.18 7.94
CA LEU A 17 2.95 4.13 7.51
C LEU A 17 3.19 4.19 5.99
N VAL A 18 2.12 4.27 5.20
CA VAL A 18 2.19 4.36 3.73
C VAL A 18 3.01 5.58 3.28
N ARG A 19 2.85 6.75 3.91
CA ARG A 19 3.62 7.97 3.59
C ARG A 19 5.09 7.88 4.02
N ASN A 20 5.37 7.20 5.12
CA ASN A 20 6.75 6.93 5.55
C ASN A 20 7.46 6.03 4.55
N GLU A 21 6.78 4.99 4.06
CA GLU A 21 7.28 4.11 3.01
C GLU A 21 7.56 4.86 1.69
N GLU A 22 6.67 5.77 1.29
CA GLU A 22 6.92 6.66 0.14
C GLU A 22 8.18 7.52 0.34
N THR A 23 8.35 8.10 1.53
CA THR A 23 9.50 8.95 1.85
C THR A 23 10.81 8.15 1.83
N ARG A 24 10.78 6.91 2.35
CA ARG A 24 11.92 6.00 2.33
C ARG A 24 12.29 5.58 0.91
N ALA A 25 11.31 5.18 0.12
CA ALA A 25 11.53 4.76 -1.28
C ALA A 25 12.11 5.89 -2.14
N LYS A 26 11.70 7.14 -1.91
CA LYS A 26 12.25 8.31 -2.63
C LYS A 26 13.76 8.50 -2.48
N ALA A 27 14.37 7.98 -1.41
CA ALA A 27 15.82 8.06 -1.21
C ALA A 27 16.59 7.22 -2.24
N GLU A 28 16.03 6.07 -2.65
CA GLU A 28 16.65 5.14 -3.60
C GLU A 28 16.07 5.28 -5.01
N HIS A 29 14.78 5.60 -5.10
CA HIS A 29 14.02 5.75 -6.34
C HIS A 29 13.30 7.11 -6.35
N PRO A 30 13.94 8.21 -6.84
CA PRO A 30 13.40 9.57 -6.73
C PRO A 30 12.06 9.82 -7.43
N LEU A 31 11.69 8.94 -8.37
CA LEU A 31 10.42 9.00 -9.10
C LEU A 31 9.30 8.21 -8.41
N SER A 32 9.62 7.38 -7.41
CA SER A 32 8.64 6.62 -6.63
C SER A 32 7.77 7.55 -5.81
N ARG A 33 6.46 7.57 -6.11
CA ARG A 33 5.48 8.46 -5.49
C ARG A 33 4.14 7.78 -5.31
N LEU A 34 3.43 8.22 -4.29
CA LEU A 34 2.02 7.97 -4.13
C LEU A 34 1.25 8.89 -5.08
N ILE A 35 0.49 8.31 -6.00
CA ILE A 35 -0.31 9.05 -7.00
C ILE A 35 -1.65 9.46 -6.40
N LYS A 36 -2.31 8.52 -5.71
CA LYS A 36 -3.67 8.72 -5.22
C LYS A 36 -3.96 7.86 -4.01
N ILE A 37 -4.72 8.41 -3.08
CA ILE A 37 -5.38 7.69 -2.01
C ILE A 37 -6.88 7.90 -2.18
N GLU A 38 -7.63 6.83 -2.33
CA GLU A 38 -9.08 6.86 -2.33
C GLU A 38 -9.59 6.23 -1.05
N ASP A 39 -10.40 7.02 -0.36
CA ASP A 39 -11.10 6.62 0.85
C ASP A 39 -12.44 5.98 0.48
N GLN A 40 -12.64 4.75 0.95
CA GLN A 40 -13.92 4.06 0.89
C GLN A 40 -14.32 3.61 2.30
N ALA A 41 -15.61 3.37 2.52
CA ALA A 41 -16.19 3.14 3.86
C ALA A 41 -15.47 2.06 4.69
N GLN A 42 -14.95 1.00 4.07
CA GLN A 42 -14.22 -0.09 4.73
C GLN A 42 -12.92 -0.46 4.01
N ALA A 43 -12.42 0.45 3.17
CA ALA A 43 -11.25 0.18 2.35
C ALA A 43 -10.47 1.46 2.02
N VAL A 44 -9.18 1.28 1.76
CA VAL A 44 -8.31 2.31 1.18
C VAL A 44 -7.71 1.77 -0.10
N VAL A 45 -7.87 2.53 -1.18
CA VAL A 45 -7.19 2.23 -2.44
C VAL A 45 -6.04 3.21 -2.61
N ILE A 46 -4.85 2.67 -2.83
CA ILE A 46 -3.62 3.46 -3.03
C ILE A 46 -3.11 3.14 -4.42
N ALA A 47 -2.78 4.17 -5.18
CA ALA A 47 -2.10 4.07 -6.47
C ALA A 47 -0.68 4.64 -6.34
N THR A 48 0.30 3.95 -6.89
CA THR A 48 1.72 4.31 -6.88
C THR A 48 2.27 4.41 -8.30
N THR A 49 3.39 5.10 -8.47
CA THR A 49 4.08 5.23 -9.76
C THR A 49 4.84 3.98 -10.18
N ASP A 50 5.19 3.11 -9.23
CA ASP A 50 5.96 1.91 -9.49
C ASP A 50 5.51 0.71 -8.64
N PRO A 51 5.76 -0.53 -9.12
CA PRO A 51 5.40 -1.75 -8.42
C PRO A 51 6.15 -1.99 -7.10
N HIS A 52 7.41 -1.54 -7.01
CA HIS A 52 8.23 -1.77 -5.82
C HIS A 52 7.67 -1.01 -4.62
N LEU A 53 7.23 0.23 -4.82
CA LEU A 53 6.60 1.04 -3.79
C LEU A 53 5.31 0.39 -3.26
N ALA A 54 4.45 -0.09 -4.16
CA ALA A 54 3.22 -0.79 -3.76
C ALA A 54 3.53 -2.05 -2.94
N ARG A 55 4.57 -2.80 -3.33
CA ARG A 55 5.03 -3.98 -2.62
C ARG A 55 5.57 -3.65 -1.24
N CYS A 56 6.49 -2.69 -1.13
CA CYS A 56 7.07 -2.25 0.14
C CYS A 56 5.98 -1.79 1.12
N MET A 57 4.99 -1.03 0.65
CA MET A 57 3.85 -0.61 1.48
C MET A 57 3.04 -1.81 1.99
N GLY A 58 2.75 -2.80 1.14
CA GLY A 58 2.03 -4.00 1.55
C GLY A 58 2.81 -4.86 2.55
N GLU A 59 4.11 -5.05 2.32
CA GLU A 59 5.00 -5.80 3.22
C GLU A 59 5.14 -5.07 4.58
N ALA A 60 5.29 -3.75 4.58
CA ALA A 60 5.36 -2.94 5.80
C ALA A 60 4.06 -3.03 6.60
N LEU A 61 2.89 -2.96 5.96
CA LEU A 61 1.60 -3.14 6.63
C LEU A 61 1.45 -4.54 7.22
N HIS A 62 1.82 -5.57 6.46
CA HIS A 62 1.75 -6.94 6.95
C HIS A 62 2.70 -7.19 8.13
N HIS A 63 3.90 -6.61 8.09
CA HIS A 63 4.84 -6.70 9.20
C HIS A 63 4.34 -5.96 10.45
N ALA A 64 3.78 -4.76 10.30
CA ALA A 64 3.34 -3.93 11.42
C ALA A 64 2.02 -4.39 12.04
N HIS A 65 1.09 -4.90 11.24
CA HIS A 65 -0.30 -5.16 11.63
C HIS A 65 -0.80 -6.56 11.32
N HIS A 66 0.08 -7.48 10.89
CA HIS A 66 -0.27 -8.84 10.50
C HIS A 66 -1.32 -8.88 9.37
N GLY A 67 -2.30 -9.78 9.42
CA GLY A 67 -3.31 -9.94 8.36
C GLY A 67 -2.85 -10.75 7.14
N THR A 68 -3.67 -10.77 6.10
CA THR A 68 -3.42 -11.51 4.87
C THR A 68 -2.92 -10.57 3.78
N LEU A 69 -1.72 -10.83 3.26
CA LEU A 69 -1.13 -10.09 2.14
C LEU A 69 -1.09 -10.96 0.88
N THR A 70 -1.59 -10.43 -0.24
CA THR A 70 -1.55 -11.11 -1.54
C THR A 70 -1.04 -10.17 -2.62
N PHE A 71 -0.32 -10.76 -3.57
CA PHE A 71 0.21 -10.08 -4.74
C PHE A 71 -0.39 -10.69 -6.00
N ARG A 72 -0.85 -9.83 -6.92
CA ARG A 72 -1.28 -10.23 -8.25
C ARG A 72 -0.51 -9.41 -9.28
N TYR A 73 0.18 -10.11 -10.17
CA TYR A 73 0.88 -9.52 -11.30
C TYR A 73 -0.03 -9.58 -12.53
N GLU A 74 -0.17 -8.47 -13.23
CA GLU A 74 -0.88 -8.43 -14.50
C GLU A 74 0.03 -8.94 -15.64
N LYS A 75 -0.57 -9.32 -16.79
CA LYS A 75 0.11 -10.07 -17.86
C LYS A 75 1.36 -9.41 -18.46
N ASP A 76 1.47 -8.08 -18.43
CA ASP A 76 2.65 -7.36 -18.92
C ASP A 76 3.67 -7.04 -17.81
N GLU A 77 3.49 -7.55 -16.59
CA GLU A 77 4.36 -7.41 -15.40
C GLU A 77 4.63 -5.97 -14.91
N GLU A 78 4.24 -4.95 -15.67
CA GLU A 78 4.39 -3.53 -15.29
C GLU A 78 3.46 -3.10 -14.15
N LEU A 79 2.42 -3.88 -13.86
CA LEU A 79 1.44 -3.58 -12.83
C LEU A 79 1.31 -4.71 -11.81
N ILE A 80 1.47 -4.32 -10.54
CA ILE A 80 1.18 -5.17 -9.38
C ILE A 80 -0.07 -4.67 -8.67
N ARG A 81 -0.98 -5.59 -8.34
CA ARG A 81 -2.05 -5.36 -7.39
C ARG A 81 -1.68 -6.00 -6.07
N VAL A 82 -1.48 -5.15 -5.07
CA VAL A 82 -1.23 -5.56 -3.69
C VAL A 82 -2.54 -5.49 -2.92
N ASN A 83 -2.99 -6.60 -2.34
CA ASN A 83 -4.17 -6.62 -1.48
C ASN A 83 -3.78 -7.05 -0.08
N TRP A 84 -4.14 -6.23 0.89
CA TRP A 84 -3.96 -6.51 2.30
C TRP A 84 -5.32 -6.48 2.99
N HIS A 85 -5.58 -7.49 3.82
CA HIS A 85 -6.83 -7.68 4.55
C HIS A 85 -6.57 -8.03 6.01
N CYS A 86 -7.27 -7.35 6.92
CA CYS A 86 -7.14 -7.50 8.37
C CYS A 86 -8.49 -7.64 9.08
#